data_AF-A0AAJ1ZN35-F1
#
_entry.id   AF-A0AAJ1ZN35-F1
#
_cell.length_a   1.000
_cell.length_b   1.000
_cell.length_c   1.000
_cell.angle_alpha   90.00
_cell.angle_beta   90.00
_cell.angle_gamma   90.00
#
_symmetry.space_group_name_H-M   'P 1'
#
loop_
_entity.id
_entity.type
_entity.pdbx_description
1 polymer ?
#
loop_
_entity_poly.entity_id
_entity_poly.type
_entity_poly.pdbx_seq_one_letter_code
_entity_poly.pdbx_strand_id
1 'polypeptide(L)'
;MTTQQEALNKRDLYRTFAYGPMEGVVFVLAPSRDHASRKIRNTLAILYGVPPHEVEFDTPASYDELVKAGISTDEELRIFETARAGDKVVSWAIAPLFLTNDRALLGKWAELYAGMATQEAQDLIQRAR
;
A
#
# COMPACT_ATOMS: atom_id res chain seq x y z
N MET A 1 14.57 -3.25 -26.79
CA MET A 1 13.19 -3.69 -26.47
C MET A 1 12.60 -2.68 -25.51
N THR A 2 11.78 -1.77 -26.02
CA THR A 2 11.05 -0.80 -25.20
C THR A 2 9.92 -1.57 -24.52
N THR A 3 10.06 -1.86 -23.23
CA THR A 3 8.98 -2.50 -22.48
C THR A 3 7.91 -1.44 -22.33
N GLN A 4 6.80 -1.58 -23.06
CA GLN A 4 5.62 -0.76 -22.84
C GLN A 4 5.16 -1.04 -21.42
N GLN A 5 5.28 -0.05 -20.55
CA GLN A 5 4.92 -0.15 -19.14
C GLN A 5 3.39 -0.33 -19.11
N GLU A 6 2.91 -1.55 -18.89
CA GLU A 6 1.48 -1.80 -18.74
C GLU A 6 0.98 -0.95 -17.58
N ALA A 7 -0.03 -0.13 -17.85
CA ALA A 7 -0.64 0.71 -16.83
C ALA A 7 -1.37 -0.17 -15.81
N LEU A 8 -1.25 0.17 -14.53
CA LEU A 8 -1.96 -0.48 -13.43
C LEU A 8 -3.47 -0.54 -13.74
N ASN A 9 -4.05 -1.74 -13.71
CA ASN A 9 -5.50 -1.88 -13.72
C ASN A 9 -6.06 -1.48 -12.34
N LYS A 10 -6.28 -0.17 -12.16
CA LYS A 10 -6.71 0.45 -10.90
C LYS A 10 -7.98 -0.21 -10.31
N ARG A 11 -8.87 -0.73 -11.15
CA ARG A 11 -10.12 -1.41 -10.72
C ARG A 11 -9.89 -2.68 -9.91
N ASP A 12 -8.75 -3.33 -10.14
CA ASP A 12 -8.42 -4.60 -9.48
C ASP A 12 -7.55 -4.39 -8.24
N LEU A 13 -7.14 -3.15 -7.94
CA LEU A 13 -6.29 -2.85 -6.79
C LEU A 13 -7.10 -2.75 -5.50
N TYR A 14 -6.64 -3.48 -4.49
CA TYR A 14 -7.09 -3.38 -3.12
C TYR A 14 -5.93 -3.17 -2.15
N ARG A 15 -6.22 -2.50 -1.04
CA ARG A 15 -5.34 -2.35 0.12
C ARG A 15 -6.04 -2.78 1.40
N THR A 16 -5.32 -3.39 2.32
CA THR A 16 -5.80 -3.63 3.70
C THR A 16 -4.68 -3.41 4.73
N PHE A 17 -5.08 -3.25 5.99
CA PHE A 17 -4.20 -3.39 7.15
C PHE A 17 -4.33 -4.83 7.67
N ALA A 18 -3.20 -5.52 7.82
CA ALA A 18 -3.09 -6.81 8.49
C ALA A 18 -2.61 -6.61 9.93
N TYR A 19 -3.09 -7.48 10.83
CA TYR A 19 -2.82 -7.44 12.28
C TYR A 19 -2.17 -8.72 12.81
N GLY A 20 -2.32 -9.83 12.08
CA GLY A 20 -1.71 -11.10 12.41
C GLY A 20 -1.79 -12.05 11.21
N PRO A 21 -0.76 -12.86 10.94
CA PRO A 21 0.53 -12.99 11.64
C PRO A 21 1.56 -11.90 11.29
N MET A 22 1.18 -10.94 10.46
CA MET A 22 1.98 -9.74 10.17
C MET A 22 1.21 -8.49 10.54
N GLU A 23 1.94 -7.47 11.00
CA GLU A 23 1.40 -6.13 11.17
C GLU A 23 1.87 -5.25 10.02
N GLY A 24 0.94 -4.69 9.24
CA GLY A 24 1.31 -3.79 8.15
C GLY A 24 0.29 -3.66 7.03
N VAL A 25 0.68 -2.95 5.99
CA VAL A 25 -0.17 -2.68 4.82
C VAL A 25 0.06 -3.75 3.77
N VAL A 26 -1.02 -4.27 3.19
CA VAL A 26 -0.97 -5.24 2.08
C VAL A 26 -1.68 -4.65 0.86
N PHE A 27 -1.01 -4.68 -0.29
CA PHE A 27 -1.62 -4.39 -1.59
C PHE A 27 -1.80 -5.66 -2.40
N VAL A 28 -2.92 -5.77 -3.10
CA VAL A 28 -3.22 -6.96 -3.92
C VAL A 28 -4.02 -6.58 -5.17
N LEU A 29 -3.69 -7.24 -6.29
CA LEU A 29 -4.56 -7.23 -7.47
C LEU A 29 -5.50 -8.44 -7.45
N ALA A 30 -6.79 -8.19 -7.60
CA ALA A 30 -7.86 -9.19 -7.66
C ALA A 30 -9.12 -8.64 -8.37
N PRO A 31 -9.91 -9.49 -9.05
CA PRO A 31 -11.10 -9.06 -9.80
C PRO A 31 -12.27 -8.62 -8.91
N SER A 32 -12.23 -8.92 -7.60
CA SER A 32 -13.22 -8.47 -6.63
C SER A 32 -12.65 -8.46 -5.22
N ARG A 33 -13.32 -7.76 -4.32
CA ARG A 33 -12.98 -7.71 -2.90
C ARG A 33 -12.95 -9.09 -2.24
N ASP A 34 -13.88 -9.99 -2.58
CA ASP A 34 -13.88 -11.36 -2.06
C ASP A 34 -12.62 -12.13 -2.52
N HIS A 35 -12.24 -11.99 -3.81
CA HIS A 35 -11.00 -12.56 -4.31
C HIS A 35 -9.77 -11.95 -3.63
N ALA A 36 -9.77 -10.63 -3.40
CA ALA A 36 -8.70 -9.95 -2.66
C ALA A 36 -8.56 -10.52 -1.25
N SER A 37 -9.65 -10.61 -0.49
CA SER A 37 -9.66 -11.18 0.86
C SER A 37 -9.16 -12.62 0.90
N ARG A 38 -9.60 -13.48 -0.02
CA ARG A 38 -9.12 -14.87 -0.10
C ARG A 38 -7.64 -14.94 -0.45
N LYS A 39 -7.18 -14.12 -1.41
CA LYS A 39 -5.78 -14.07 -1.83
C LYS A 39 -4.87 -13.61 -0.68
N ILE A 40 -5.24 -12.52 0.01
CA ILE A 40 -4.52 -12.03 1.20
C ILE A 40 -4.47 -13.13 2.26
N ARG A 41 -5.62 -13.67 2.66
CA ARG A 41 -5.74 -14.69 3.71
C ARG A 41 -4.85 -15.90 3.42
N ASN A 42 -4.97 -16.48 2.23
CA ASN A 42 -4.23 -17.69 1.87
C ASN A 42 -2.73 -17.42 1.73
N THR A 43 -2.34 -16.28 1.14
CA THR A 43 -0.92 -15.97 0.98
C THR A 43 -0.25 -15.71 2.33
N LEU A 44 -0.87 -14.95 3.23
CA LEU A 44 -0.31 -14.71 4.56
C LEU A 44 -0.25 -16.00 5.39
N ALA A 45 -1.30 -16.83 5.35
CA ALA A 45 -1.29 -18.14 6.00
C ALA A 45 -0.08 -18.99 5.58
N ILE A 46 0.19 -19.03 4.26
CA ILE A 46 1.34 -19.76 3.70
C ILE A 46 2.67 -19.13 4.12
N LEU A 47 2.83 -17.80 3.97
CA LEU A 47 4.09 -17.10 4.23
C LEU A 47 4.53 -17.22 5.69
N TYR A 48 3.58 -17.29 6.61
CA TYR A 48 3.84 -17.30 8.05
C TYR A 48 3.57 -18.65 8.73
N GLY A 49 3.15 -19.67 7.97
CA GLY A 49 2.94 -21.02 8.48
C GLY A 49 1.79 -21.13 9.50
N VAL A 50 0.76 -20.30 9.35
CA VAL A 50 -0.43 -20.30 10.24
C VAL A 50 -1.68 -20.77 9.50
N PRO A 51 -2.70 -21.31 10.20
CA PRO A 51 -4.01 -21.59 9.60
C PRO A 51 -4.66 -20.33 9.00
N PRO A 52 -5.40 -20.43 7.86
CA PRO A 52 -6.06 -19.28 7.25
C PRO A 52 -7.04 -18.51 8.13
N HIS A 53 -7.62 -19.14 9.15
CA HIS A 53 -8.55 -18.49 10.07
C HIS A 53 -7.85 -17.63 11.13
N GLU A 54 -6.55 -17.82 11.36
CA GLU A 54 -5.72 -17.00 12.26
C GLU A 54 -5.17 -15.75 11.57
N VAL A 55 -5.42 -15.59 10.26
CA VAL A 55 -5.04 -14.39 9.52
C VAL A 55 -6.10 -13.31 9.73
N GLU A 56 -5.67 -12.19 10.30
CA GLU A 56 -6.50 -11.04 10.66
C GLU A 56 -6.10 -9.81 9.85
N PHE A 57 -7.09 -9.18 9.22
CA PHE A 57 -6.94 -7.98 8.42
C PHE A 57 -8.28 -7.27 8.27
N ASP A 58 -8.23 -5.97 8.01
CA ASP A 58 -9.41 -5.17 7.67
C ASP A 58 -10.06 -5.61 6.36
N THR A 59 -11.31 -5.21 6.15
CA THR A 59 -11.94 -5.37 4.83
C THR A 59 -11.13 -4.62 3.76
N PRO A 60 -10.68 -5.28 2.67
CA PRO A 60 -9.86 -4.61 1.66
C PRO A 60 -10.61 -3.46 0.99
N ALA A 61 -10.01 -2.27 1.03
CA ALA A 61 -10.49 -1.07 0.37
C ALA A 61 -10.04 -1.06 -1.10
N SER A 62 -10.96 -0.74 -2.01
CA SER A 62 -10.66 -0.61 -3.44
C SER A 62 -9.89 0.68 -3.74
N TYR A 63 -9.26 0.76 -4.92
CA TYR A 63 -8.62 1.98 -5.40
C TYR A 63 -9.52 3.23 -5.27
N ASP A 64 -10.77 3.13 -5.71
CA ASP A 64 -11.71 4.28 -5.68
C ASP A 64 -12.03 4.70 -4.24
N GLU A 65 -12.18 3.75 -3.32
CA GLU A 65 -12.39 4.03 -1.89
C GLU A 65 -11.19 4.75 -1.29
N LEU A 66 -9.98 4.33 -1.64
CA LEU A 66 -8.73 4.91 -1.17
C LEU A 66 -8.50 6.33 -1.73
N VAL A 67 -8.69 6.52 -3.04
CA VAL A 67 -8.53 7.83 -3.69
C VAL A 67 -9.55 8.83 -3.19
N LYS A 68 -10.79 8.39 -2.92
CA LYS A 68 -11.85 9.23 -2.35
C LYS A 68 -11.56 9.61 -0.89
N ALA A 69 -10.94 8.72 -0.12
CA ALA A 69 -10.63 8.96 1.29
C ALA A 69 -9.35 9.80 1.50
N GLY A 70 -8.39 9.69 0.57
CA GLY A 70 -7.11 10.38 0.68
C GLY A 70 -7.19 11.88 0.36
N ILE A 71 -6.16 12.61 0.78
CA ILE A 71 -6.14 14.08 0.73
C ILE A 71 -4.94 14.65 -0.06
N SER A 72 -3.99 13.81 -0.47
CA SER A 72 -2.85 14.24 -1.28
C SER A 72 -3.28 14.86 -2.61
N THR A 73 -2.57 15.90 -3.04
CA THR A 73 -2.82 16.53 -4.36
C THR A 73 -2.57 15.55 -5.51
N ASP A 74 -1.55 14.70 -5.37
CA ASP A 74 -1.32 13.57 -6.27
C ASP A 74 -2.27 12.42 -5.90
N GLU A 75 -3.28 12.18 -6.74
CA GLU A 75 -4.29 11.13 -6.52
C GLU A 75 -3.67 9.73 -6.48
N GLU A 76 -2.56 9.51 -7.17
CA GLU A 76 -1.88 8.20 -7.17
C GLU A 76 -1.10 7.95 -5.88
N LEU A 77 -0.80 9.00 -5.10
CA LEU A 77 -0.21 8.84 -3.77
C LEU A 77 -1.24 8.51 -2.69
N ARG A 78 -2.52 8.87 -2.91
CA ARG A 78 -3.59 8.68 -1.91
C ARG A 78 -3.75 7.24 -1.45
N ILE A 79 -3.50 6.29 -2.35
CA ILE A 79 -3.58 4.86 -2.02
C ILE A 79 -2.55 4.41 -0.99
N PHE A 80 -1.49 5.19 -0.76
CA PHE A 80 -0.45 4.90 0.22
C PHE A 80 -0.66 5.61 1.57
N GLU A 81 -1.66 6.49 1.70
CA GLU A 81 -1.94 7.20 2.94
C GLU A 81 -2.51 6.25 4.01
N THR A 82 -1.89 6.18 5.18
CA THR A 82 -2.33 5.31 6.29
C THR A 82 -2.91 6.07 7.47
N ALA A 83 -2.52 7.34 7.65
CA ALA A 83 -3.11 8.20 8.68
C ALA A 83 -3.06 9.69 8.30
N ARG A 84 -4.02 10.45 8.83
CA ARG A 84 -4.12 11.91 8.67
C ARG A 84 -4.36 12.61 10.00
N ALA A 85 -3.89 13.85 10.09
CA ALA A 85 -4.23 14.80 11.14
C ALA A 85 -4.76 16.08 10.47
N GLY A 86 -6.08 16.28 10.50
CA GLY A 86 -6.72 17.38 9.79
C GLY A 86 -6.58 17.25 8.27
N ASP A 87 -5.93 18.24 7.67
CA ASP A 87 -5.61 18.39 6.25
C ASP A 87 -4.20 17.90 5.88
N LYS A 88 -3.51 17.25 6.81
CA LYS A 88 -2.15 16.72 6.62
C LYS A 88 -2.11 15.21 6.70
N VAL A 89 -1.43 14.58 5.74
CA VAL A 89 -1.03 13.17 5.84
C VAL A 89 0.10 13.05 6.86
N VAL A 90 -0.08 12.22 7.88
CA VAL A 90 0.90 12.02 8.96
C VAL A 90 1.53 10.64 8.96
N SER A 91 1.01 9.71 8.16
CA SER A 91 1.60 8.40 7.98
C SER A 91 1.31 7.85 6.58
N TRP A 92 2.27 7.08 6.09
CA TRP A 92 2.28 6.45 4.77
C TRP A 92 2.56 4.95 4.91
N ALA A 93 2.24 4.19 3.87
CA ALA A 93 2.62 2.79 3.75
C ALA A 93 4.14 2.66 3.51
N ILE A 94 4.92 2.64 4.60
CA ILE A 94 6.40 2.63 4.55
C ILE A 94 6.96 1.31 4.02
N ALA A 95 6.49 0.17 4.54
CA ALA A 95 6.98 -1.17 4.15
C ALA A 95 5.82 -2.11 3.81
N PRO A 96 5.01 -1.80 2.78
CA PRO A 96 3.86 -2.61 2.42
C PRO A 96 4.29 -3.94 1.78
N LEU A 97 3.50 -4.99 2.02
CA LEU A 97 3.59 -6.24 1.28
C LEU A 97 2.80 -6.12 -0.03
N PHE A 98 3.48 -6.27 -1.16
CA PHE A 98 2.83 -6.30 -2.48
C PHE A 98 2.57 -7.74 -2.91
N LEU A 99 1.30 -8.14 -2.96
CA LEU A 99 0.84 -9.40 -3.56
C LEU A 99 0.55 -9.21 -5.07
N THR A 100 1.47 -8.50 -5.71
CA THR A 100 1.45 -8.12 -7.13
C THR A 100 2.88 -7.77 -7.57
N ASN A 101 3.17 -7.92 -8.85
CA ASN A 101 4.40 -7.47 -9.51
C ASN A 101 4.16 -6.26 -10.43
N ASP A 102 3.03 -5.56 -10.25
CA ASP A 102 2.67 -4.38 -11.03
C ASP A 102 3.73 -3.28 -10.91
N ARG A 103 4.39 -2.96 -12.02
CA ARG A 103 5.54 -2.06 -12.03
C ARG A 103 5.14 -0.60 -11.81
N ALA A 104 3.93 -0.20 -12.18
CA ALA A 104 3.47 1.17 -12.00
C ALA A 104 3.21 1.44 -10.51
N LEU A 105 2.53 0.52 -9.81
CA LEU A 105 2.32 0.59 -8.36
C LEU A 105 3.65 0.59 -7.60
N LEU A 106 4.54 -0.35 -7.92
CA LEU A 106 5.86 -0.45 -7.26
C LEU A 106 6.73 0.78 -7.52
N GLY A 107 6.72 1.29 -8.76
CA GLY A 107 7.43 2.53 -9.12
C GLY A 107 6.90 3.72 -8.35
N LYS A 108 5.57 3.87 -8.25
CA LYS A 108 4.96 4.99 -7.52
C LYS A 108 5.25 4.95 -6.02
N TRP A 109 5.22 3.74 -5.43
CA TRP A 109 5.65 3.56 -4.05
C TRP A 109 7.13 3.92 -3.85
N ALA A 110 8.01 3.52 -4.77
CA ALA A 110 9.44 3.84 -4.69
C ALA A 110 9.69 5.35 -4.77
N GLU A 111 8.95 6.09 -5.60
CA GLU A 111 8.99 7.56 -5.65
C GLU A 111 8.60 8.18 -4.31
N LEU A 112 7.49 7.73 -3.72
CA LEU A 112 7.03 8.18 -2.40
C LEU A 112 8.10 7.91 -1.33
N TYR A 113 8.65 6.70 -1.30
CA TYR A 113 9.67 6.31 -0.34
C TYR A 113 10.94 7.16 -0.46
N ALA A 114 11.42 7.38 -1.69
CA ALA A 114 12.57 8.24 -1.94
C ALA A 114 12.32 9.70 -1.51
N GLY A 115 11.11 10.21 -1.74
CA GLY A 115 10.68 11.53 -1.28
C GLY A 115 10.72 11.65 0.25
N MET A 116 10.17 10.67 0.96
CA MET A 116 10.19 10.64 2.43
C MET A 116 11.61 10.57 2.98
N ALA A 117 12.46 9.69 2.44
CA ALA A 117 13.85 9.56 2.85
C ALA A 117 14.65 10.85 2.62
N THR A 118 14.37 11.55 1.51
CA THR A 118 15.00 12.85 1.20
C THR A 118 14.59 13.92 2.22
N GLN A 119 13.30 13.99 2.55
CA GLN A 119 12.79 14.95 3.54
C GLN A 119 13.38 14.68 4.94
N GLU A 120 13.43 13.42 5.35
CA GLU A 120 14.01 13.02 6.64
C GLU A 120 15.48 13.41 6.72
N ALA A 121 16.26 13.17 5.66
CA ALA A 121 17.66 13.58 5.60
C ALA A 121 17.82 15.11 5.70
N GLN A 122 16.96 15.87 5.02
CA GLN A 122 16.99 17.34 5.10
C GLN A 122 16.66 17.85 6.50
N ASP A 123 15.64 17.28 7.15
CA ASP A 123 15.25 17.65 8.51
C ASP A 123 16.38 17.38 9.51
N LEU A 124 17.08 16.25 9.38
CA LEU A 124 18.25 15.92 10.21
C LEU A 124 19.39 16.93 10.01
N ILE A 125 19.68 17.30 8.77
CA ILE A 125 20.71 18.30 8.45
C ILE A 125 20.36 19.67 9.06
N GLN A 126 19.10 20.10 8.99
CA GLN A 126 18.68 21.39 9.55
C GLN A 126 18.75 21.41 11.08
N ARG A 127 18.47 20.29 11.76
CA ARG A 127 18.58 20.18 13.22
C ARG A 127 20.03 20.16 13.73
N ALA A 128 20.98 19.75 12.87
CA ALA A 128 22.39 19.67 13.21
C ALA A 128 23.16 21.00 12.99
N ARG A 129 22.52 21.99 12.35
CA ARG A 129 23.02 23.35 12.19
C ARG A 129 22.61 24.23 13.36
#